data_AF-A0A7X9A5L6-F1
#
_entry.id   AF-A0A7X9A5L6-F1
#
_cell.length_a   1.000
_cell.length_b   1.000
_cell.length_c   1.000
_cell.angle_alpha   90.00
_cell.angle_beta   90.00
_cell.angle_gamma   90.00
#
_symmetry.space_group_name_H-M   'P 1'
#
loop_
_entity.id
_entity.type
_entity.pdbx_description
1 polymer ?
#
loop_
_entity_poly.entity_id
_entity_poly.type
_entity_poly.pdbx_seq_one_letter_code
_entity_poly.pdbx_strand_id
1 'polypeptide(L)'
;MIKKYRLTLKTLTNLHIGLGETTQTFECFIDNDSFSFIDIDKLTNELIKNNLEDKFINEIIPKGKIEERSNEDRNMRKILNKLGYQNYNMFKMYTIKGKTSLDSNDRIIYKPIERFIRNKEKEVYVPGSSV
;
A
#
# COMPACT_ATOMS: atom_id res chain seq x y z
N MET A 1 22.15 -40.97 11.18
CA MET A 1 21.28 -40.93 9.97
C MET A 1 20.24 -39.84 10.19
N ILE A 2 20.18 -38.82 9.33
CA ILE A 2 19.21 -37.73 9.47
C ILE A 2 17.91 -38.14 8.77
N LYS A 3 16.79 -38.16 9.50
CA LYS A 3 15.45 -38.36 8.92
C LYS A 3 14.93 -37.02 8.41
N LYS A 4 14.45 -36.98 7.15
CA LYS A 4 13.83 -35.81 6.53
C LYS A 4 12.33 -36.06 6.36
N TYR A 5 11.53 -35.03 6.55
CA TYR A 5 10.08 -35.07 6.39
C TYR A 5 9.64 -33.98 5.41
N ARG A 6 8.54 -34.24 4.70
CA ARG A 6 7.88 -33.26 3.84
C ARG A 6 6.56 -32.86 4.49
N LEU A 7 6.48 -31.59 4.90
CA LEU A 7 5.25 -30.99 5.42
C LEU A 7 4.53 -30.25 4.30
N THR A 8 3.21 -30.39 4.25
CA THR A 8 2.35 -29.60 3.35
C THR A 8 1.41 -28.79 4.23
N LEU A 9 1.51 -27.46 4.14
CA LEU A 9 0.72 -26.54 4.94
C LEU A 9 -0.46 -26.03 4.12
N LYS A 10 -1.65 -26.01 4.73
CA LYS A 10 -2.87 -25.42 4.16
C LYS A 10 -3.44 -24.44 5.18
N THR A 11 -3.66 -23.20 4.77
CA THR A 11 -4.31 -22.19 5.61
C THR A 11 -5.82 -22.46 5.67
N LEU A 12 -6.39 -22.46 6.88
CA LEU A 12 -7.84 -22.58 7.13
C LEU A 12 -8.49 -21.25 7.51
N THR A 13 -7.66 -20.24 7.79
CA THR A 13 -8.04 -18.88 8.16
C THR A 13 -7.05 -17.89 7.56
N ASN A 14 -7.31 -16.60 7.73
CA ASN A 14 -6.38 -15.54 7.35
C ASN A 14 -5.07 -15.71 8.14
N LEU A 15 -3.97 -15.84 7.41
CA LEU A 15 -2.62 -15.93 7.97
C LEU A 15 -1.89 -14.61 7.73
N HIS A 16 -1.30 -14.06 8.78
CA HIS A 16 -0.40 -12.91 8.68
C HIS A 16 0.95 -13.25 9.33
N ILE A 17 2.04 -13.08 8.57
CA ILE A 17 3.41 -13.17 9.07
C ILE A 17 4.09 -11.87 8.68
N GLY A 18 4.35 -11.03 9.69
CA GLY A 18 4.78 -9.66 9.48
C GLY A 18 6.23 -9.53 9.03
N LEU A 19 6.48 -8.54 8.17
CA LEU A 19 7.83 -8.06 7.83
C LEU A 19 8.39 -7.09 8.89
N GLY A 20 7.56 -6.63 9.84
CA GLY A 20 7.89 -5.54 10.76
C GLY A 20 7.73 -4.14 10.13
N GLU A 21 7.31 -4.06 8.88
CA GLU A 21 7.02 -2.82 8.16
C GLU A 21 5.51 -2.61 7.99
N THR A 22 5.07 -1.37 8.09
CA THR A 22 3.70 -0.96 7.77
C THR A 22 3.67 -0.13 6.50
N THR A 23 2.59 -0.26 5.75
CA THR A 23 2.35 0.52 4.55
C THR A 23 2.02 1.96 4.94
N GLN A 24 2.79 2.91 4.41
CA GLN A 24 2.52 4.32 4.62
C GLN A 24 1.35 4.80 3.74
N THR A 25 0.63 5.81 4.21
CA THR A 25 -0.61 6.32 3.60
C THR A 25 -0.51 6.66 2.11
N PHE A 26 0.69 6.94 1.61
CA PHE A 26 0.96 7.37 0.24
C PHE A 26 1.34 6.22 -0.71
N GLU A 27 1.28 4.97 -0.26
CA GLU A 27 1.71 3.82 -1.06
C GLU A 27 0.56 3.07 -1.74
N CYS A 28 -0.70 3.50 -1.56
CA CYS A 28 -1.86 2.87 -2.16
C CYS A 28 -2.98 3.83 -2.56
N PHE A 29 -3.78 3.39 -3.53
CA PHE A 29 -5.13 3.88 -3.79
C PHE A 29 -6.12 3.00 -3.02
N ILE A 30 -7.10 3.64 -2.42
CA ILE A 30 -8.22 2.95 -1.80
C ILE A 30 -9.43 3.09 -2.72
N ASP A 31 -9.97 1.95 -3.16
CA ASP A 31 -11.21 1.87 -3.92
C ASP A 31 -12.13 0.84 -3.26
N ASN A 32 -13.17 1.33 -2.57
CA ASN A 32 -14.22 0.55 -1.89
C ASN A 32 -13.65 -0.64 -1.06
N ASP A 33 -13.69 -1.84 -1.64
CA ASP A 33 -13.31 -3.13 -1.06
C ASP A 33 -11.90 -3.59 -1.50
N SER A 34 -11.04 -2.66 -1.91
CA SER A 34 -9.69 -2.99 -2.36
C SER A 34 -8.66 -1.91 -2.04
N PHE A 35 -7.45 -2.40 -1.80
CA PHE A 35 -6.23 -1.61 -1.63
C PHE A 35 -5.33 -1.91 -2.82
N SER A 36 -5.13 -0.92 -3.68
CA SER A 36 -4.27 -1.03 -4.85
C SER A 36 -2.94 -0.35 -4.57
N PHE A 37 -1.89 -1.14 -4.42
CA PHE A 37 -0.55 -0.68 -4.09
C PHE A 37 0.18 -0.18 -5.32
N ILE A 38 1.00 0.83 -5.12
CA ILE A 38 1.63 1.59 -6.19
C ILE A 38 3.06 1.09 -6.40
N ASP A 39 3.44 0.97 -7.65
CA ASP A 39 4.83 0.86 -8.06
C ASP A 39 5.48 2.25 -7.97
N ILE A 40 6.13 2.51 -6.84
CA ILE A 40 6.76 3.80 -6.55
C ILE A 40 7.88 4.12 -7.52
N ASP A 41 8.64 3.12 -7.98
CA ASP A 41 9.72 3.32 -8.94
C ASP A 41 9.15 3.79 -10.28
N LYS A 42 8.07 3.14 -10.73
CA LYS A 42 7.35 3.53 -11.96
C LYS A 42 6.71 4.91 -11.85
N LEU A 43 6.08 5.21 -10.72
CA LEU A 43 5.50 6.53 -10.46
C LEU A 43 6.60 7.61 -10.48
N THR A 44 7.70 7.39 -9.79
CA THR A 44 8.82 8.34 -9.70
C THR A 44 9.41 8.63 -11.07
N ASN A 45 9.67 7.59 -11.87
CA ASN A 45 10.17 7.75 -13.23
C ASN A 45 9.21 8.56 -14.12
N GLU A 46 7.91 8.36 -13.99
CA GLU A 46 6.90 9.10 -14.75
C GLU A 46 6.79 10.56 -14.27
N LEU A 47 6.91 10.82 -12.98
CA LEU A 47 6.93 12.18 -12.43
C LEU A 47 8.13 12.97 -12.96
N ILE A 48 9.33 12.38 -12.90
CA ILE A 48 10.57 13.00 -13.43
C ILE A 48 10.45 13.28 -14.92
N LYS A 49 9.98 12.29 -15.69
CA LYS A 49 9.82 12.43 -17.14
C LYS A 49 8.91 13.61 -17.53
N ASN A 50 7.92 13.92 -16.69
CA ASN A 50 6.94 14.98 -16.93
C ASN A 50 7.25 16.28 -16.15
N ASN A 51 8.39 16.38 -15.46
CA ASN A 51 8.76 17.50 -14.57
C ASN A 51 7.67 17.81 -13.52
N LEU A 52 7.12 16.77 -12.89
CA LEU A 52 6.02 16.87 -11.90
C LEU A 52 6.45 16.55 -10.47
N GLU A 53 7.72 16.24 -10.24
CA GLU A 53 8.27 15.85 -8.94
C GLU A 53 8.03 16.92 -7.86
N ASP A 54 8.33 18.19 -8.14
CA ASP A 54 8.13 19.28 -7.18
C ASP A 54 6.66 19.47 -6.82
N LYS A 55 5.78 19.32 -7.82
CA LYS A 55 4.33 19.43 -7.62
C LYS A 55 3.82 18.27 -6.77
N PHE A 56 4.31 17.05 -7.02
CA PHE A 56 3.98 15.88 -6.21
C PHE A 56 4.45 16.01 -4.77
N ILE A 57 5.69 16.45 -4.56
CA ILE A 57 6.25 16.71 -3.23
C ILE A 57 5.39 17.74 -2.49
N ASN A 58 4.97 18.82 -3.16
CA ASN A 58 4.10 19.84 -2.57
C ASN A 58 2.69 19.36 -2.19
N GLU A 59 2.20 18.28 -2.81
CA GLU A 59 0.91 17.67 -2.48
C GLU A 59 1.02 16.66 -1.32
N ILE A 60 2.15 15.97 -1.20
CA ILE A 60 2.40 15.00 -0.12
C ILE A 60 2.89 15.69 1.15
N ILE A 61 3.78 16.68 1.00
CA ILE A 61 4.34 17.42 2.13
C ILE A 61 3.22 18.23 2.79
N PRO A 62 3.06 18.10 4.11
CA PRO A 62 2.07 18.85 4.84
C PRO A 62 2.15 20.37 4.64
N LYS A 63 1.11 20.99 4.05
CA LYS A 63 0.85 22.42 4.23
C LYS A 63 -0.09 22.59 5.44
N GLY A 64 0.36 23.25 6.50
CA GLY A 64 -0.44 23.57 7.71
C GLY A 64 -0.22 22.66 8.94
N LYS A 65 -0.95 22.95 10.04
CA LYS A 65 -0.86 22.23 11.32
C LYS A 65 -1.34 20.77 11.17
N ILE A 66 -0.70 19.85 11.89
CA ILE A 66 -0.91 18.39 11.78
C ILE A 66 -2.34 17.98 12.18
N GLU A 67 -2.99 18.76 13.05
CA GLU A 67 -4.24 18.44 13.75
C GLU A 67 -5.53 18.62 12.90
N GLU A 68 -5.47 19.33 11.77
CA GLU A 68 -6.65 19.64 10.94
C GLU A 68 -6.93 18.61 9.83
N ARG A 69 -6.22 17.48 9.81
CA ARG A 69 -6.22 16.57 8.65
C ARG A 69 -7.30 15.51 8.73
N SER A 70 -8.10 15.42 7.67
CA SER A 70 -8.90 14.23 7.39
C SER A 70 -7.99 13.13 6.82
N ASN A 71 -8.26 11.86 7.15
CA ASN A 71 -7.56 10.71 6.55
C ASN A 71 -7.74 10.63 5.03
N GLU A 72 -8.74 11.30 4.47
CA GLU A 72 -9.04 11.25 3.04
C GLU A 72 -8.04 12.01 2.16
N ASP A 73 -7.36 13.03 2.69
CA ASP A 73 -6.42 13.86 1.92
C ASP A 73 -5.13 13.12 1.56
N ARG A 74 -4.94 11.93 2.14
CA ARG A 74 -3.76 11.10 1.92
C ARG A 74 -3.98 9.98 0.90
N ASN A 75 -5.18 9.86 0.31
CA ASN A 75 -5.44 8.90 -0.75
C ASN A 75 -4.68 9.30 -2.02
N MET A 76 -3.77 8.45 -2.50
CA MET A 76 -2.92 8.76 -3.65
C MET A 76 -3.71 9.05 -4.92
N ARG A 77 -4.94 8.54 -5.05
CA ARG A 77 -5.84 8.89 -6.16
C ARG A 77 -6.14 10.38 -6.22
N LYS A 78 -6.40 11.02 -5.06
CA LYS A 78 -6.65 12.46 -4.98
C LYS A 78 -5.40 13.26 -5.36
N ILE A 79 -4.22 12.81 -4.91
CA ILE A 79 -2.93 13.44 -5.22
C ILE A 79 -2.66 13.37 -6.73
N LEU A 80 -2.74 12.18 -7.33
CA LEU A 80 -2.50 11.99 -8.76
C LEU A 80 -3.48 12.75 -9.65
N ASN A 81 -4.74 12.89 -9.21
CA ASN A 81 -5.72 13.73 -9.89
C ASN A 81 -5.29 15.19 -10.00
N LYS A 82 -4.76 15.76 -8.91
CA LYS A 82 -4.25 17.15 -8.91
C LYS A 82 -3.02 17.32 -9.81
N LEU A 83 -2.29 16.23 -10.07
CA LEU A 83 -1.18 16.18 -11.02
C LEU A 83 -1.63 15.97 -12.47
N GLY A 84 -2.92 15.74 -12.72
CA GLY A 84 -3.48 15.56 -14.06
C GLY A 84 -3.50 14.12 -14.57
N TYR A 85 -3.11 13.14 -13.74
CA TYR A 85 -3.25 11.73 -14.11
C TYR A 85 -4.71 11.29 -13.91
N GLN A 86 -5.35 10.82 -14.98
CA GLN A 86 -6.70 10.21 -14.90
C GLN A 86 -6.66 8.68 -14.88
N ASN A 87 -5.58 8.08 -15.39
CA ASN A 87 -5.40 6.62 -15.42
C ASN A 87 -4.33 6.18 -14.41
N TYR A 88 -4.70 5.99 -13.15
CA TYR A 88 -3.77 5.55 -12.10
C TYR A 88 -3.42 4.06 -12.17
N ASN A 89 -4.18 3.27 -12.93
CA ASN A 89 -3.92 1.83 -13.08
C ASN A 89 -2.54 1.55 -13.69
N MET A 90 -1.97 2.51 -14.43
CA MET A 90 -0.62 2.37 -14.97
C MET A 90 0.45 2.28 -13.88
N PHE A 91 0.20 2.83 -12.69
CA PHE A 91 1.13 2.80 -11.55
C PHE A 91 0.83 1.67 -10.57
N LYS A 92 -0.17 0.83 -10.84
CA LYS A 92 -0.59 -0.23 -9.94
C LYS A 92 0.39 -1.40 -9.99
N MET A 93 0.92 -1.81 -8.84
CA MET A 93 1.76 -2.99 -8.70
C MET A 93 0.94 -4.25 -8.41
N TYR A 94 0.08 -4.19 -7.40
CA TYR A 94 -0.84 -5.29 -7.04
C TYR A 94 -2.06 -4.76 -6.29
N THR A 95 -3.13 -5.58 -6.21
CA THR A 95 -4.36 -5.24 -5.48
C THR A 95 -4.63 -6.30 -4.43
N ILE A 96 -4.95 -5.86 -3.21
CA ILE A 96 -5.44 -6.72 -2.13
C ILE A 96 -6.91 -6.41 -1.92
N LYS A 97 -7.76 -7.44 -1.82
CA LYS A 97 -9.15 -7.26 -1.40
C LYS A 97 -9.20 -7.01 0.11
N GLY A 98 -9.96 -6.01 0.53
CA GLY A 98 -10.14 -5.70 1.95
C GLY A 98 -11.11 -4.56 2.14
N LYS A 99 -11.86 -4.58 3.23
CA LYS A 99 -12.82 -3.53 3.55
C LYS A 99 -12.15 -2.39 4.27
N THR A 100 -12.44 -1.18 3.84
CA THR A 100 -12.08 0.02 4.60
C THR A 100 -13.03 0.22 5.77
N SER A 101 -12.49 0.75 6.87
CA SER A 101 -13.32 1.27 7.95
C SER A 101 -13.80 2.67 7.57
N LEU A 102 -15.07 2.97 7.81
CA LEU A 102 -15.63 4.31 7.66
C LEU A 102 -15.77 4.97 9.03
N ASP A 103 -15.63 6.30 9.09
CA ASP A 103 -15.99 7.08 10.26
C ASP A 103 -17.49 7.38 10.32
N SER A 104 -17.93 8.12 11.35
CA SER A 104 -19.34 8.49 11.53
C SER A 104 -19.90 9.41 10.43
N ASN A 105 -19.05 9.93 9.54
CA ASN A 105 -19.40 10.79 8.41
C ASN A 105 -19.18 10.07 7.06
N ASP A 106 -19.13 8.73 7.07
CA ASP A 106 -18.86 7.88 5.89
C ASP A 106 -17.51 8.14 5.20
N ARG A 107 -16.53 8.71 5.93
CA ARG A 107 -15.19 8.96 5.39
C ARG A 107 -14.29 7.76 5.62
N ILE A 108 -13.45 7.46 4.63
CA ILE A 108 -12.47 6.37 4.74
C ILE A 108 -11.47 6.67 5.85
N ILE A 109 -11.45 5.80 6.86
CA ILE A 109 -10.41 5.78 7.89
C ILE A 109 -9.25 4.95 7.36
N TYR A 110 -8.15 5.63 7.02
CA TYR A 110 -6.91 4.95 6.72
C TYR A 110 -6.33 4.34 8.01
N LYS A 111 -6.09 3.03 7.97
CA LYS A 111 -5.29 2.34 8.98
C LYS A 111 -4.01 1.82 8.30
N PRO A 112 -2.83 2.00 8.92
CA PRO A 112 -1.61 1.37 8.42
C PRO A 112 -1.83 -0.13 8.20
N ILE A 113 -1.45 -0.62 7.02
CA ILE A 113 -1.57 -2.04 6.67
C ILE A 113 -0.23 -2.70 6.92
N GLU A 114 -0.19 -3.66 7.84
CA GLU A 114 1.00 -4.47 8.10
C GLU A 114 1.36 -5.31 6.88
N ARG A 115 2.64 -5.30 6.49
CA ARG A 115 3.12 -6.02 5.32
C ARG A 115 3.44 -7.46 5.66
N PHE A 116 2.96 -8.37 4.82
CA PHE A 116 3.38 -9.77 4.88
C PHE A 116 4.85 -9.91 4.44
N ILE A 117 5.59 -10.83 5.06
CA ILE A 117 7.00 -11.06 4.77
C ILE A 117 7.23 -11.48 3.31
N ARG A 118 8.29 -10.94 2.70
CA ARG A 118 8.64 -11.17 1.30
C ARG A 118 10.09 -11.56 1.14
N ASN A 119 10.38 -12.39 0.15
CA ASN A 119 11.75 -12.76 -0.22
C ASN A 119 12.44 -11.61 -0.99
N LYS A 120 13.70 -11.81 -1.40
CA LYS A 120 14.47 -10.83 -2.18
C LYS A 120 13.83 -10.49 -3.54
N GLU A 121 13.01 -11.39 -4.07
CA GLU A 121 12.28 -11.25 -5.33
C GLU A 121 10.88 -10.63 -5.12
N LYS A 122 10.59 -10.13 -3.90
CA LYS A 122 9.32 -9.51 -3.49
C LYS A 122 8.12 -10.48 -3.44
N GLU A 123 8.35 -11.79 -3.48
CA GLU A 123 7.30 -12.82 -3.35
C GLU A 123 7.01 -13.14 -1.88
N VAL A 124 5.73 -13.36 -1.55
CA VAL A 124 5.30 -13.74 -0.20
C VAL A 124 5.63 -15.20 0.11
N TYR A 125 6.15 -15.47 1.31
CA TYR A 125 6.52 -16.82 1.75
C TYR A 125 6.31 -17.01 3.26
N VAL A 126 6.23 -18.26 3.71
CA VAL A 126 6.22 -18.60 5.15
C VAL A 126 7.64 -19.00 5.57
N PRO A 127 8.33 -18.23 6.43
CA PRO A 127 9.64 -18.61 6.94
C PRO A 127 9.55 -19.91 7.74
N GLY A 128 10.55 -20.78 7.62
CA GLY A 128 10.62 -22.02 8.41
C GLY A 128 10.70 -21.78 9.91
N SER A 129 11.15 -20.60 10.35
CA SER A 129 11.14 -20.18 11.77
C SER A 129 9.75 -19.79 12.30
N SER A 130 8.75 -19.69 11.43
CA SER A 130 7.36 -19.34 11.77
C SER A 130 6.41 -20.53 11.67
N VAL A 131 6.92 -21.73 11.39
CA VAL A 131 6.20 -23.02 11.30
C VAL A 131 6.59 -23.87 12.49
#